data_AF-A0AAV3P1T4-F1
#
_entry.id   AF-A0AAV3P1T4-F1
#
_cell.length_a   1.000
_cell.length_b   1.000
_cell.length_c   1.000
_cell.angle_alpha   90.00
_cell.angle_beta   90.00
_cell.angle_gamma   90.00
#
_symmetry.space_group_name_H-M   'P 1'
#
loop_
_entity.id
_entity.type
_entity.pdbx_description
1 polymer ?
#
loop_
_entity_poly.entity_id
_entity_poly.type
_entity_poly.pdbx_seq_one_letter_code
_entity_poly.pdbx_strand_id
1 'polypeptide(L)'
;MCILLAVIKADEPSRKLIFSEKEANWARYSNLIKVGDILDTKVGSLEEYGAFLHLRFPDGGYYLTGLVHISEVSWDLVHDVQDVLTVGDELKAKVVNIDRAKSRITLSIKQLEEDPLFETLEKVIPQDGSVDSNSSNMSDISIEPLPGLEGIFDELLKEDGIKDVKITRQGFERRVVSQDLQLWLSNAPPVGDEFILLARAGRQVQEIQLTTSLDQEGIKLALQRVLERVP
;
A
#
# COMPACT_ATOMS: atom_id res chain seq x y z
N MET A 1 30.94 25.02 -7.04
CA MET A 1 29.62 24.38 -7.20
C MET A 1 29.21 24.56 -8.66
N CYS A 2 29.18 23.49 -9.45
CA CYS A 2 28.77 23.57 -10.86
C CYS A 2 27.26 23.39 -10.93
N ILE A 3 26.55 24.33 -11.55
CA ILE A 3 25.08 24.29 -11.71
C ILE A 3 24.77 23.68 -13.07
N LEU A 4 23.85 22.71 -13.13
CA LEU A 4 23.36 22.15 -14.38
C LEU A 4 22.36 23.13 -15.02
N LEU A 5 22.58 23.49 -16.29
CA LEU A 5 21.71 24.42 -17.01
C LEU A 5 21.32 23.82 -18.36
N ALA A 6 20.02 23.84 -18.67
CA ALA A 6 19.49 23.47 -19.97
C ALA A 6 19.09 24.74 -20.72
N VAL A 7 19.38 24.82 -22.02
CA VAL A 7 18.94 25.93 -22.86
C VAL A 7 17.47 25.70 -23.21
N ILE A 8 16.58 26.55 -22.72
CA ILE A 8 15.14 26.49 -23.03
C ILE A 8 14.86 27.19 -24.36
N LYS A 9 15.49 28.35 -24.54
CA LYS A 9 15.20 29.23 -25.67
C LYS A 9 16.43 30.04 -26.04
N ALA A 10 16.71 30.08 -27.33
CA ALA A 10 17.67 31.00 -27.92
C ALA A 10 16.90 31.99 -28.80
N ASP A 11 17.01 33.27 -28.45
CA ASP A 11 16.48 34.37 -29.26
C ASP A 11 17.64 35.05 -29.97
N GLU A 12 17.80 34.71 -31.24
CA GLU A 12 18.89 35.20 -32.10
C GLU A 12 18.85 36.72 -32.36
N PRO A 13 17.68 37.37 -32.61
CA PRO A 13 17.65 38.81 -32.87
C PRO A 13 17.96 39.64 -31.62
N SER A 14 17.59 39.18 -30.42
CA SER A 14 17.97 39.84 -29.15
C SER A 14 19.26 39.30 -28.52
N ARG A 15 19.92 38.30 -29.15
CA ARG A 15 21.11 37.59 -28.62
C ARG A 15 20.91 37.09 -27.19
N LYS A 16 19.70 36.63 -26.85
CA LYS A 16 19.35 36.18 -25.51
C LYS A 16 19.25 34.67 -25.46
N LEU A 17 20.00 34.06 -24.56
CA LEU A 17 19.83 32.65 -24.18
C LEU A 17 19.09 32.59 -22.84
N ILE A 18 18.04 31.79 -22.78
CA ILE A 18 17.29 31.50 -21.57
C ILE A 18 17.68 30.09 -21.12
N PHE A 19 18.15 29.99 -19.89
CA PHE A 19 18.56 28.73 -19.27
C PHE A 19 17.60 28.35 -18.14
N SER A 20 17.37 27.06 -17.96
CA SER A 20 16.60 26.49 -16.84
C SER A 20 17.41 25.40 -16.16
N GLU A 21 17.66 25.59 -14.87
CA GLU A 21 18.19 24.54 -14.00
C GLU A 21 17.15 23.44 -13.76
N LYS A 22 15.87 23.82 -13.64
CA LYS A 22 14.77 22.88 -13.42
C LYS A 22 14.64 21.85 -14.55
N GLU A 23 14.78 22.28 -15.81
CA GLU A 23 14.72 21.37 -16.97
C GLU A 23 15.98 20.50 -17.09
N ALA A 24 17.15 21.04 -16.74
CA ALA A 24 18.39 20.28 -16.71
C ALA A 24 18.33 19.14 -15.69
N ASN A 25 17.84 19.47 -14.48
CA ASN A 25 17.61 18.50 -13.42
C ASN A 25 16.53 17.49 -13.82
N TRP A 26 15.42 17.93 -14.40
CA TRP A 26 14.40 17.02 -14.91
C TRP A 26 14.97 16.00 -15.89
N ALA A 27 15.63 16.46 -16.96
CA ALA A 27 16.15 15.59 -18.01
C ALA A 27 17.16 14.54 -17.49
N ARG A 28 17.96 14.88 -16.48
CA ARG A 28 18.89 13.94 -15.86
C ARG A 28 18.22 12.97 -14.90
N TYR A 29 17.43 13.48 -13.98
CA TYR A 29 16.98 12.71 -12.83
C TYR A 29 15.66 11.99 -13.09
N SER A 30 14.83 12.43 -14.04
CA SER A 30 13.55 11.77 -14.36
C SER A 30 13.68 10.34 -14.88
N ASN A 31 14.85 9.99 -15.42
CA ASN A 31 15.14 8.64 -15.94
C ASN A 31 15.66 7.69 -14.86
N LEU A 32 16.06 8.22 -13.70
CA LEU A 32 16.56 7.43 -12.58
C LEU A 32 15.42 6.89 -11.70
N ILE A 33 14.22 7.43 -11.86
CA ILE A 33 13.03 7.09 -11.10
C ILE A 33 12.04 6.31 -11.94
N LYS A 34 11.42 5.31 -11.32
CA LYS A 34 10.37 4.49 -11.90
C LYS A 34 9.11 4.56 -11.04
N VAL A 35 7.97 4.27 -11.67
CA VAL A 35 6.71 4.09 -10.94
C VAL A 35 6.85 2.87 -10.03
N GLY A 36 6.44 3.01 -8.77
CA GLY A 36 6.58 2.01 -7.72
C GLY A 36 7.77 2.25 -6.78
N ASP A 37 8.75 3.07 -7.16
CA ASP A 37 9.91 3.35 -6.32
C ASP A 37 9.51 4.05 -5.02
N ILE A 38 10.16 3.67 -3.91
CA ILE A 38 10.02 4.30 -2.61
C ILE A 38 11.27 5.15 -2.37
N LEU A 39 11.07 6.45 -2.15
CA LEU A 39 12.15 7.41 -1.97
C LEU A 39 12.02 8.14 -0.65
N ASP A 40 13.15 8.50 -0.05
CA ASP A 40 13.15 9.50 1.02
C ASP A 40 12.85 10.86 0.41
N THR A 41 12.02 11.63 1.11
CA THR A 41 11.57 12.92 0.64
C THR A 41 11.56 13.94 1.78
N LYS A 42 11.55 15.21 1.41
CA LYS A 42 11.42 16.32 2.35
C LYS A 42 10.25 17.21 1.98
N VAL A 43 9.38 17.53 2.93
CA VAL A 43 8.24 18.43 2.71
C VAL A 43 8.77 19.82 2.38
N GLY A 44 8.48 20.29 1.17
CA GLY A 44 8.89 21.61 0.69
C GLY A 44 7.82 22.67 0.94
N SER A 45 6.60 22.42 0.46
CA SER A 45 5.46 23.33 0.62
C SER A 45 4.16 22.54 0.79
N LEU A 46 3.21 23.14 1.49
CA LEU A 46 1.87 22.60 1.72
C LEU A 46 0.85 23.53 1.07
N GLU A 47 -0.18 22.94 0.47
CA GLU A 47 -1.30 23.63 -0.16
C GLU A 47 -2.60 22.93 0.26
N GLU A 48 -3.75 23.58 0.08
CA GLU A 48 -5.06 23.01 0.44
C GLU A 48 -5.36 21.67 -0.25
N TYR A 49 -4.83 21.46 -1.46
CA TYR A 49 -5.06 20.25 -2.25
C TYR A 49 -3.96 19.19 -2.10
N GLY A 50 -2.86 19.47 -1.39
CA GLY A 50 -1.74 18.54 -1.33
C GLY A 50 -0.42 19.09 -0.77
N ALA A 51 0.62 18.27 -0.84
CA ALA A 51 1.96 18.60 -0.41
C ALA A 51 2.98 18.44 -1.54
N PHE A 52 3.89 19.39 -1.65
CA PHE A 52 5.06 19.31 -2.53
C PHE A 52 6.24 18.74 -1.76
N LEU A 53 6.75 17.59 -2.22
CA LEU A 53 7.85 16.88 -1.60
C LEU A 53 9.09 16.94 -2.51
N HIS A 54 10.23 17.26 -1.94
CA HIS A 54 11.52 17.18 -2.60
C HIS A 54 12.06 15.76 -2.51
N LEU A 55 12.36 15.15 -3.65
CA LEU A 55 12.87 13.78 -3.73
C LEU A 55 14.37 13.75 -3.44
N ARG A 56 14.78 12.93 -2.45
CA ARG A 56 16.19 12.72 -2.13
C ARG A 56 16.78 11.65 -3.06
N PHE A 57 17.88 12.00 -3.71
CA PHE A 57 18.63 11.09 -4.58
C PHE A 57 19.81 10.45 -3.84
N PRO A 58 20.40 9.34 -4.37
CA PRO A 58 21.50 8.62 -3.70
C PRO A 58 22.76 9.44 -3.42
N ASP A 59 22.95 10.55 -4.14
CA ASP A 59 24.03 11.52 -3.92
C ASP A 59 23.74 12.54 -2.80
N GLY A 60 22.60 12.38 -2.12
CA GLY A 60 22.12 13.26 -1.05
C GLY A 60 21.46 14.54 -1.53
N GLY A 61 21.32 14.74 -2.85
CA GLY A 61 20.73 15.94 -3.43
C GLY A 61 19.21 15.87 -3.58
N TYR A 62 18.60 17.04 -3.63
CA TYR A 62 17.17 17.24 -3.92
C TYR A 62 17.02 17.94 -5.27
N TYR A 63 16.81 17.17 -6.34
CA TYR A 63 16.78 17.72 -7.72
C TYR A 63 15.39 17.79 -8.32
N LEU A 64 14.46 16.99 -7.83
CA LEU A 64 13.09 16.90 -8.33
C LEU A 64 12.08 17.11 -7.22
N THR A 65 10.92 17.61 -7.60
CA THR A 65 9.77 17.81 -6.72
C THR A 65 8.60 16.95 -7.22
N GLY A 66 7.98 16.22 -6.31
CA GLY A 66 6.71 15.52 -6.56
C GLY A 66 5.57 16.13 -5.75
N LEU A 67 4.34 15.86 -6.20
CA LEU A 67 3.12 16.28 -5.53
C LEU A 67 2.43 15.06 -4.92
N VAL A 68 2.07 15.16 -3.65
CA VAL A 68 1.13 14.26 -2.98
C VAL A 68 -0.22 14.97 -2.93
N HIS A 69 -1.27 14.36 -3.47
CA HIS A 69 -2.63 14.87 -3.34
C HIS A 69 -3.15 14.60 -1.93
N ILE A 70 -4.04 15.44 -1.38
CA ILE A 70 -4.61 15.25 -0.03
C ILE A 70 -5.17 13.83 0.20
N SER A 71 -5.80 13.24 -0.82
CA SER A 71 -6.32 11.86 -0.79
C SER A 71 -5.25 10.75 -0.75
N GLU A 72 -3.99 11.11 -0.96
CA GLU A 72 -2.83 10.22 -0.96
C GLU A 72 -1.92 10.47 0.27
N VAL A 73 -2.24 11.45 1.12
CA VAL A 73 -1.49 11.79 2.34
C VAL A 73 -1.77 10.78 3.45
N SER A 74 -3.04 10.46 3.70
CA SER A 74 -3.47 9.52 4.73
C SER A 74 -4.72 8.76 4.30
N TRP A 75 -5.00 7.64 4.98
CA TRP A 75 -6.24 6.89 4.88
C TRP A 75 -7.39 7.52 5.67
N ASP A 76 -7.09 8.39 6.63
CA ASP A 76 -8.09 9.15 7.40
C ASP A 76 -8.68 10.32 6.58
N LEU A 77 -9.86 10.80 6.99
CA LEU A 77 -10.51 11.96 6.37
C LEU A 77 -9.76 13.26 6.77
N VAL A 78 -8.68 13.54 6.07
CA VAL A 78 -7.86 14.75 6.25
C VAL A 78 -8.54 15.93 5.54
N HIS A 79 -8.89 16.95 6.31
CA HIS A 79 -9.48 18.20 5.78
C HIS A 79 -8.42 19.23 5.42
N ASP A 80 -7.29 19.25 6.15
CA ASP A 80 -6.15 20.10 5.86
C ASP A 80 -4.85 19.27 5.92
N VAL A 81 -4.02 19.39 4.91
CA VAL A 81 -2.73 18.69 4.82
C VAL A 81 -1.78 19.14 5.93
N GLN A 82 -1.92 20.37 6.41
CA GLN A 82 -1.09 20.95 7.48
C GLN A 82 -1.28 20.27 8.84
N ASP A 83 -2.41 19.58 9.06
CA ASP A 83 -2.64 18.83 10.29
C ASP A 83 -1.82 17.54 10.35
N VAL A 84 -1.34 17.06 9.19
CA VAL A 84 -0.69 15.75 9.04
C VAL A 84 0.78 15.88 8.66
N LEU A 85 1.14 16.92 7.91
CA LEU A 85 2.49 17.13 7.41
C LEU A 85 2.99 18.51 7.83
N THR A 86 4.26 18.59 8.24
CA THR A 86 4.92 19.87 8.53
C THR A 86 5.94 20.20 7.44
N VAL A 87 6.04 21.47 7.06
CA VAL A 87 7.09 21.93 6.15
C VAL A 87 8.46 21.64 6.76
N GLY A 88 9.32 20.98 5.98
CA GLY A 88 10.66 20.56 6.41
C GLY A 88 10.75 19.13 6.94
N ASP A 89 9.63 18.44 7.15
CA ASP A 89 9.63 17.05 7.59
C ASP A 89 10.27 16.13 6.56
N GLU A 90 11.03 15.14 7.03
CA GLU A 90 11.60 14.09 6.19
C GLU A 90 10.77 12.81 6.32
N LEU A 91 10.23 12.33 5.21
CA LEU A 91 9.35 11.16 5.15
C LEU A 91 9.58 10.38 3.86
N LYS A 92 9.22 9.11 3.84
CA LYS A 92 9.26 8.32 2.60
C LYS A 92 8.03 8.64 1.75
N ALA A 93 8.11 8.48 0.44
CA ALA A 93 6.96 8.55 -0.46
C ALA A 93 7.13 7.58 -1.63
N LYS A 94 6.03 6.96 -2.07
CA LYS A 94 6.01 6.05 -3.21
C LYS A 94 5.64 6.80 -4.49
N VAL A 95 6.35 6.53 -5.58
CA VAL A 95 6.03 7.09 -6.89
C VAL A 95 4.84 6.35 -7.49
N VAL A 96 3.71 7.05 -7.64
CA VAL A 96 2.48 6.49 -8.24
C VAL A 96 2.45 6.72 -9.74
N ASN A 97 2.88 7.91 -10.18
CA ASN A 97 2.87 8.25 -11.60
C ASN A 97 3.97 9.26 -11.95
N ILE A 98 4.50 9.18 -13.17
CA ILE A 98 5.48 10.12 -13.72
C ILE A 98 4.96 10.59 -15.08
N ASP A 99 4.51 11.85 -15.13
CA ASP A 99 4.16 12.52 -16.37
C ASP A 99 5.39 13.25 -16.93
N ARG A 100 6.08 12.60 -17.87
CA ARG A 100 7.28 13.15 -18.51
C ARG A 100 6.98 14.31 -19.45
N ALA A 101 5.78 14.39 -20.01
CA ALA A 101 5.41 15.47 -20.92
C ALA A 101 5.18 16.79 -20.17
N LYS A 102 4.62 16.70 -18.95
CA LYS A 102 4.34 17.86 -18.09
C LYS A 102 5.39 18.11 -17.02
N SER A 103 6.42 17.26 -16.95
CA SER A 103 7.43 17.26 -15.90
C SER A 103 6.85 17.21 -14.48
N ARG A 104 5.91 16.27 -14.25
CA ARG A 104 5.22 16.11 -12.96
C ARG A 104 5.39 14.70 -12.42
N ILE A 105 5.58 14.59 -11.11
CA ILE A 105 5.65 13.32 -10.37
C ILE A 105 4.51 13.32 -9.36
N THR A 106 3.67 12.29 -9.40
CA THR A 106 2.64 12.06 -8.40
C THR A 106 3.17 11.05 -7.40
N LEU A 107 3.12 11.45 -6.13
CA LEU A 107 3.61 10.67 -5.00
C LEU A 107 2.43 10.27 -4.11
N SER A 108 2.63 9.22 -3.33
CA SER A 108 1.68 8.77 -2.32
C SER A 108 2.41 8.39 -1.04
N ILE A 109 1.87 8.85 0.08
CA ILE A 109 2.38 8.52 1.42
C ILE A 109 1.61 7.30 1.94
N LYS A 110 0.29 7.25 1.71
CA LYS A 110 -0.54 6.11 2.15
C LYS A 110 -0.14 4.76 1.54
N GLN A 111 0.45 4.76 0.34
CA GLN A 111 0.87 3.54 -0.36
C GLN A 111 2.29 3.05 0.02
N LEU A 112 2.93 3.70 1.00
CA LEU A 112 4.18 3.22 1.60
C LEU A 112 3.96 2.15 2.64
N GLU A 113 2.80 2.16 3.27
CA GLU A 113 2.37 1.09 4.15
C GLU A 113 2.20 -0.14 3.25
N GLU A 114 3.22 -1.00 3.25
CA GLU A 114 3.02 -2.40 2.92
C GLU A 114 1.84 -2.87 3.77
N ASP A 115 0.81 -3.41 3.11
CA ASP A 115 -0.37 -4.06 3.70
C ASP A 115 -0.36 -4.12 5.24
N PRO A 116 -1.14 -3.28 5.96
CA PRO A 116 -1.24 -3.32 7.43
C PRO A 116 -1.51 -4.72 8.02
N LEU A 117 -1.97 -5.64 7.19
CA LEU A 117 -2.23 -7.02 7.54
C LEU A 117 -0.98 -7.89 7.76
N PHE A 118 0.15 -7.60 7.10
CA PHE A 118 1.36 -8.42 7.29
C PHE A 118 2.03 -8.15 8.64
N GLU A 119 2.10 -6.89 9.08
CA GLU A 119 2.68 -6.55 10.40
C GLU A 119 1.82 -7.02 11.58
N THR A 120 0.49 -7.20 11.39
CA THR A 120 -0.38 -7.68 12.47
C THR A 120 -0.07 -9.13 12.83
N LEU A 121 0.32 -9.96 11.85
CA LEU A 121 0.56 -11.40 12.07
C LEU A 121 1.93 -11.69 12.69
N GLU A 122 2.96 -10.88 12.43
CA GLU A 122 4.29 -11.07 13.04
C GLU A 122 4.38 -10.60 14.51
N LYS A 123 3.42 -9.80 15.00
CA LYS A 123 3.39 -9.31 16.39
C LYS A 123 2.39 -10.03 17.31
N VAL A 124 1.64 -11.03 16.83
CA VAL A 124 0.85 -11.90 17.73
C VAL A 124 1.79 -12.91 18.38
N ILE A 125 2.28 -12.52 19.56
CA ILE A 125 2.97 -13.37 20.53
C ILE A 125 2.30 -14.76 20.57
N PRO A 126 3.04 -15.87 20.38
CA PRO A 126 2.51 -17.17 20.76
C PRO A 126 2.25 -17.13 22.27
N GLN A 127 0.97 -17.15 22.67
CA GLN A 127 0.59 -17.44 24.05
C GLN A 127 0.82 -18.95 24.26
N ASP A 128 2.08 -19.32 24.45
CA ASP A 128 2.41 -20.57 25.11
C ASP A 128 2.07 -20.41 26.60
N GLY A 129 1.45 -21.44 27.18
CA GLY A 129 1.56 -21.68 28.61
C GLY A 129 0.28 -21.60 29.45
N SER A 130 -0.62 -22.57 29.27
CA SER A 130 -1.02 -23.42 30.41
C SER A 130 -1.64 -24.73 29.89
N VAL A 131 -0.76 -25.67 29.54
CA VAL A 131 -1.12 -27.08 29.41
C VAL A 131 -1.25 -27.63 30.83
N ASP A 132 -2.47 -27.61 31.36
CA ASP A 132 -2.85 -28.56 32.40
C ASP A 132 -3.20 -29.89 31.74
N SER A 133 -2.55 -30.92 32.26
CA SER A 133 -2.55 -32.28 31.73
C SER A 133 -3.92 -32.96 31.87
N ASN A 134 -4.20 -33.85 30.92
CA ASN A 134 -5.31 -34.81 30.83
C ASN A 134 -6.61 -34.33 30.19
N SER A 135 -6.69 -34.44 28.86
CA SER A 135 -7.67 -35.32 28.23
C SER A 135 -7.39 -35.45 26.75
N SER A 136 -7.15 -36.69 26.33
CA SER A 136 -7.36 -37.17 24.96
C SER A 136 -8.71 -36.69 24.46
N ASN A 137 -8.71 -35.70 23.56
CA ASN A 137 -9.68 -35.49 22.49
C ASN A 137 -9.11 -34.39 21.59
N MET A 138 -8.55 -34.84 20.47
CA MET A 138 -8.16 -34.05 19.31
C MET A 138 -9.45 -33.44 18.75
N SER A 139 -9.87 -32.33 19.34
CA SER A 139 -11.08 -31.60 18.97
C SER A 139 -10.66 -30.37 18.19
N ASP A 140 -11.27 -30.24 17.03
CA ASP A 140 -11.25 -29.08 16.16
C ASP A 140 -11.12 -27.79 16.99
N ILE A 141 -10.06 -27.04 16.73
CA ILE A 141 -10.01 -25.64 17.11
C ILE A 141 -11.02 -24.94 16.18
N SER A 142 -12.30 -24.97 16.54
CA SER A 142 -13.35 -24.24 15.83
C SER A 142 -13.16 -22.76 16.12
N ILE A 143 -12.36 -22.09 15.29
CA ILE A 143 -12.25 -20.64 15.28
C ILE A 143 -13.56 -20.12 14.68
N GLU A 144 -14.34 -19.37 15.47
CA GLU A 144 -15.57 -18.77 14.97
C GLU A 144 -15.25 -17.69 13.91
N PRO A 145 -15.88 -17.74 12.72
CA PRO A 145 -15.65 -16.76 11.66
C PRO A 145 -16.18 -15.37 12.07
N LEU A 146 -15.59 -14.32 11.48
CA LEU A 146 -16.11 -12.96 11.68
C LEU A 146 -17.54 -12.82 11.12
N PRO A 147 -18.35 -11.90 11.67
CA PRO A 147 -19.68 -11.61 11.12
C PRO A 147 -19.60 -11.25 9.64
N GLY A 148 -20.41 -11.90 8.80
CA GLY A 148 -20.44 -11.72 7.34
C GLY A 148 -19.45 -12.58 6.56
N LEU A 149 -18.44 -13.16 7.24
CA LEU A 149 -17.42 -14.00 6.64
C LEU A 149 -17.95 -15.40 6.30
N GLU A 150 -18.96 -15.87 7.05
CA GLU A 150 -19.70 -17.11 6.77
C GLU A 150 -20.27 -17.14 5.34
N GLY A 151 -20.95 -16.06 4.92
CA GLY A 151 -21.53 -15.98 3.57
C GLY A 151 -20.46 -15.95 2.47
N ILE A 152 -19.30 -15.37 2.76
CA ILE A 152 -18.15 -15.36 1.84
C ILE A 152 -17.58 -16.77 1.69
N PHE A 153 -17.48 -17.54 2.77
CA PHE A 153 -17.01 -18.94 2.71
C PHE A 153 -17.92 -19.84 1.91
N ASP A 154 -19.23 -19.75 2.16
CA ASP A 154 -20.23 -20.51 1.42
C ASP A 154 -20.15 -20.23 -0.09
N GLU A 155 -19.91 -18.98 -0.48
CA GLU A 155 -19.84 -18.62 -1.89
C GLU A 155 -18.48 -18.95 -2.52
N LEU A 156 -17.38 -18.84 -1.77
CA LEU A 156 -16.06 -19.30 -2.22
C LEU A 156 -16.06 -20.80 -2.49
N LEU A 157 -16.68 -21.62 -1.64
CA LEU A 157 -16.79 -23.06 -1.84
C LEU A 157 -17.64 -23.44 -3.07
N LYS A 158 -18.44 -22.51 -3.61
CA LYS A 158 -19.22 -22.72 -4.85
C LYS A 158 -18.47 -22.33 -6.12
N GLU A 159 -17.37 -21.58 -6.04
CA GLU A 159 -16.60 -21.21 -7.22
C GLU A 159 -15.74 -22.38 -7.72
N ASP A 160 -15.78 -22.62 -9.04
CA ASP A 160 -15.01 -23.66 -9.69
C ASP A 160 -13.51 -23.49 -9.47
N GLY A 161 -12.90 -24.50 -8.84
CA GLY A 161 -11.47 -24.57 -8.58
C GLY A 161 -11.07 -24.34 -7.12
N ILE A 162 -11.97 -23.85 -6.27
CA ILE A 162 -11.77 -23.76 -4.82
C ILE A 162 -12.11 -25.12 -4.20
N LYS A 163 -11.16 -25.69 -3.45
CA LYS A 163 -11.28 -27.03 -2.85
C LYS A 163 -11.62 -26.98 -1.36
N ASP A 164 -11.05 -26.01 -0.64
CA ASP A 164 -11.19 -25.91 0.82
C ASP A 164 -10.90 -24.48 1.29
N VAL A 165 -11.57 -24.05 2.36
CA VAL A 165 -11.40 -22.73 2.99
C VAL A 165 -11.37 -22.92 4.50
N LYS A 166 -10.28 -22.52 5.16
CA LYS A 166 -10.08 -22.70 6.61
C LYS A 166 -9.47 -21.48 7.27
N ILE A 167 -9.94 -21.12 8.46
CA ILE A 167 -9.31 -20.09 9.29
C ILE A 167 -8.13 -20.73 10.02
N THR A 168 -6.93 -20.23 9.77
CA THR A 168 -5.69 -20.78 10.35
C THR A 168 -5.20 -19.97 11.53
N ARG A 169 -5.44 -18.65 11.54
CA ARG A 169 -5.02 -17.76 12.62
C ARG A 169 -6.04 -16.66 12.87
N GLN A 170 -6.02 -16.13 14.09
CA GLN A 170 -6.78 -14.95 14.47
C GLN A 170 -5.91 -14.03 15.33
N GLY A 171 -6.13 -12.73 15.20
CA GLY A 171 -5.40 -11.69 15.90
C GLY A 171 -6.32 -10.53 16.29
N PHE A 172 -5.78 -9.67 17.15
CA PHE A 172 -6.48 -8.47 17.60
C PHE A 172 -5.58 -7.25 17.35
N GLU A 173 -6.00 -6.40 16.43
CA GLU A 173 -5.34 -5.14 16.11
C GLU A 173 -5.64 -4.09 17.20
N ARG A 174 -4.61 -3.33 17.59
CA ARG A 174 -4.68 -2.35 18.68
C ARG A 174 -5.34 -1.03 18.24
N ARG A 175 -5.33 -0.72 16.94
CA ARG A 175 -5.94 0.50 16.37
C ARG A 175 -7.10 0.14 15.43
N VAL A 176 -8.20 0.90 15.50
CA VAL A 176 -9.40 0.68 14.66
C VAL A 176 -9.52 1.82 13.67
N VAL A 177 -9.45 1.48 12.38
CA VAL A 177 -9.61 2.45 11.28
C VAL A 177 -10.97 2.32 10.57
N SER A 178 -11.69 1.21 10.77
CA SER A 178 -13.09 1.00 10.34
C SER A 178 -13.69 -0.21 11.06
N GLN A 179 -15.02 -0.24 11.23
CA GLN A 179 -15.80 -1.38 11.72
C GLN A 179 -16.25 -2.35 10.62
N ASP A 180 -16.14 -1.96 9.35
CA ASP A 180 -16.58 -2.78 8.22
C ASP A 180 -15.74 -4.05 8.07
N LEU A 181 -16.37 -5.12 7.55
CA LEU A 181 -15.66 -6.35 7.16
C LEU A 181 -14.88 -6.08 5.87
N GLN A 182 -13.56 -6.25 5.94
CA GLN A 182 -12.62 -6.08 4.83
C GLN A 182 -11.91 -7.39 4.57
N LEU A 183 -11.73 -7.75 3.29
CA LEU A 183 -11.11 -9.00 2.87
C LEU A 183 -10.01 -8.69 1.83
N TRP A 184 -8.84 -9.26 2.01
CA TRP A 184 -7.68 -9.07 1.12
C TRP A 184 -7.06 -10.41 0.74
N LEU A 185 -6.55 -10.49 -0.49
CA LEU A 185 -5.68 -11.57 -0.93
C LEU A 185 -4.23 -11.21 -0.56
N SER A 186 -3.56 -12.11 0.16
CA SER A 186 -2.16 -11.94 0.53
C SER A 186 -1.25 -11.93 -0.70
N ASN A 187 -0.22 -11.08 -0.67
CA ASN A 187 0.84 -11.04 -1.69
C ASN A 187 1.93 -12.10 -1.46
N ALA A 188 1.82 -12.93 -0.40
CA ALA A 188 2.74 -14.04 -0.21
C ALA A 188 2.66 -15.02 -1.39
N PRO A 189 3.81 -15.52 -1.88
CA PRO A 189 3.79 -16.55 -2.92
C PRO A 189 3.03 -17.79 -2.40
N PRO A 190 2.16 -18.39 -3.23
CA PRO A 190 1.39 -19.55 -2.81
C PRO A 190 2.34 -20.71 -2.48
N VAL A 191 2.02 -21.44 -1.42
CA VAL A 191 2.75 -22.64 -1.02
C VAL A 191 2.00 -23.84 -1.60
N GLY A 192 2.35 -24.23 -2.84
CA GLY A 192 1.60 -25.25 -3.58
C GLY A 192 0.28 -24.71 -4.12
N ASP A 193 -0.83 -25.40 -3.81
CA ASP A 193 -2.20 -25.01 -4.19
C ASP A 193 -2.84 -24.08 -3.14
N GLU A 194 -2.06 -23.53 -2.20
CA GLU A 194 -2.57 -22.80 -1.04
C GLU A 194 -2.30 -21.30 -1.12
N PHE A 195 -3.36 -20.53 -0.91
CA PHE A 195 -3.37 -19.08 -0.88
C PHE A 195 -3.85 -18.58 0.47
N ILE A 196 -3.43 -17.38 0.83
CA ILE A 196 -3.80 -16.77 2.11
C ILE A 196 -4.71 -15.58 1.82
N LEU A 197 -5.88 -15.55 2.42
CA LEU A 197 -6.68 -14.35 2.58
C LEU A 197 -6.57 -13.82 4.00
N LEU A 198 -6.80 -12.54 4.10
CA LEU A 198 -6.77 -11.82 5.36
C LEU A 198 -8.12 -11.10 5.47
N ALA A 199 -8.82 -11.35 6.57
CA ALA A 199 -10.09 -10.71 6.87
C ALA A 199 -9.94 -9.82 8.09
N ARG A 200 -10.60 -8.66 8.08
CA ARG A 200 -10.65 -7.75 9.23
C ARG A 200 -12.05 -7.24 9.45
N ALA A 201 -12.50 -7.24 10.69
CA ALA A 201 -13.70 -6.52 11.11
C ALA A 201 -13.39 -5.78 12.42
N GLY A 202 -13.39 -4.44 12.38
CA GLY A 202 -13.01 -3.64 13.54
C GLY A 202 -11.57 -3.90 13.98
N ARG A 203 -11.42 -4.50 15.17
CA ARG A 203 -10.15 -4.89 15.80
C ARG A 203 -9.76 -6.33 15.53
N GLN A 204 -10.66 -7.15 15.02
CA GLN A 204 -10.37 -8.56 14.82
C GLN A 204 -9.81 -8.77 13.42
N VAL A 205 -8.77 -9.58 13.32
CA VAL A 205 -8.14 -9.99 12.06
C VAL A 205 -8.10 -11.51 12.03
N GLN A 206 -8.41 -12.11 10.89
CA GLN A 206 -8.34 -13.56 10.67
C GLN A 206 -7.53 -13.87 9.42
N GLU A 207 -6.65 -14.86 9.53
CA GLU A 207 -5.94 -15.48 8.40
C GLU A 207 -6.75 -16.68 7.93
N ILE A 208 -7.04 -16.69 6.64
CA ILE A 208 -7.83 -17.73 5.98
C ILE A 208 -6.94 -18.37 4.94
N GLN A 209 -6.73 -19.67 5.08
CA GLN A 209 -6.07 -20.47 4.07
C GLN A 209 -7.10 -21.02 3.08
N LEU A 210 -6.82 -20.81 1.81
CA LEU A 210 -7.61 -21.26 0.68
C LEU A 210 -6.81 -22.27 -0.12
N THR A 211 -7.33 -23.48 -0.26
CA THR A 211 -6.76 -24.47 -1.17
C THR A 211 -7.52 -24.43 -2.48
N THR A 212 -6.83 -24.19 -3.58
CA THR A 212 -7.43 -23.99 -4.89
C THR A 212 -6.50 -24.43 -6.02
N SER A 213 -7.07 -24.89 -7.13
CA SER A 213 -6.32 -25.18 -8.35
C SER A 213 -6.23 -23.98 -9.29
N LEU A 214 -6.79 -22.83 -8.90
CA LEU A 214 -6.74 -21.58 -9.66
C LEU A 214 -5.40 -20.87 -9.44
N ASP A 215 -4.94 -20.16 -10.46
CA ASP A 215 -3.82 -19.23 -10.34
C ASP A 215 -4.26 -17.91 -9.68
N GLN A 216 -3.29 -17.04 -9.38
CA GLN A 216 -3.53 -15.78 -8.67
C GLN A 216 -4.55 -14.86 -9.36
N GLU A 217 -4.58 -14.81 -10.70
CA GLU A 217 -5.58 -14.01 -11.43
C GLU A 217 -6.97 -14.65 -11.35
N GLY A 218 -7.03 -15.97 -11.46
CA GLY A 218 -8.26 -16.75 -11.29
C GLY A 218 -8.90 -16.53 -9.91
N ILE A 219 -8.10 -16.54 -8.84
CA ILE A 219 -8.57 -16.31 -7.47
C ILE A 219 -9.07 -14.89 -7.27
N LYS A 220 -8.36 -13.91 -7.82
CA LYS A 220 -8.79 -12.51 -7.74
C LYS A 220 -10.16 -12.30 -8.39
N LEU A 221 -10.39 -12.91 -9.55
CA LEU A 221 -11.68 -12.87 -10.24
C LEU A 221 -12.77 -13.60 -9.46
N ALA A 222 -12.47 -14.78 -8.89
CA ALA A 222 -13.40 -15.52 -8.05
C ALA A 222 -13.83 -14.70 -6.82
N LEU A 223 -12.86 -14.11 -6.12
CA LEU A 223 -13.12 -13.23 -4.97
C LEU A 223 -13.99 -12.04 -5.35
N GLN A 224 -13.71 -11.39 -6.48
CA GLN A 224 -14.52 -10.27 -6.94
C GLN A 224 -15.98 -10.67 -7.16
N ARG A 225 -16.22 -11.82 -7.82
CA ARG A 225 -17.59 -12.33 -8.05
C ARG A 225 -18.30 -12.67 -6.74
N VAL A 226 -17.57 -13.29 -5.80
CA VAL A 226 -18.11 -13.64 -4.48
C VAL A 226 -18.53 -12.37 -3.75
N LEU A 227 -17.65 -11.37 -3.67
CA LEU A 227 -17.93 -10.10 -3.00
C LEU A 227 -19.07 -9.31 -3.64
N GLU A 228 -19.31 -9.46 -4.95
CA GLU A 228 -20.47 -8.88 -5.64
C GLU A 228 -21.80 -9.59 -5.33
N ARG A 229 -21.75 -10.85 -4.86
CA ARG A 229 -22.94 -11.65 -4.51
C ARG A 229 -23.29 -11.59 -3.02
N VAL A 230 -22.36 -11.19 -2.17
CA VAL A 230 -22.57 -11.04 -0.73
C VAL A 230 -23.14 -9.63 -0.44
N PRO A 231 -24.28 -9.52 0.24
CA PRO A 231 -25.00 -8.26 0.46
C PRO A 231 -24.36 -7.33 1.50
#